data_AF-R5FJP1-F1
#
_entry.id   AF-R5FJP1-F1
#
_cell.length_a   1.000
_cell.length_b   1.000
_cell.length_c   1.000
_cell.angle_alpha   90.00
_cell.angle_beta   90.00
_cell.angle_gamma   90.00
#
_symmetry.space_group_name_H-M   'P 1'
#
loop_
_entity.id
_entity.type
_entity.pdbx_description
1 polymer ?
#
loop_
_entity_poly.entity_id
_entity_poly.type
_entity_poly.pdbx_seq_one_letter_code
_entity_poly.pdbx_strand_id
1 'polypeptide(L)'
;MYYFVNFTYKDEIMEADPDVTLLPCEWVVKADSKEEAIEQIKKDIELDEILEIREISVEERIIREQGDLLEMVKREYLYRRCGNMPIREYNKISREMENNPELQYLALKEFNAKQRLTKRLSRQKGFKDMTMAEFNEKINQLIDAKDEEEFNRILKSIQKG
;
A
#
# COMPACT_ATOMS: atom_id res chain seq x y z
N MET A 1 -14.41 5.94 -21.76
CA MET A 1 -14.78 6.67 -20.51
C MET A 1 -14.17 5.93 -19.30
N TYR A 2 -14.39 6.40 -18.07
CA TYR A 2 -13.99 5.69 -16.85
C TYR A 2 -15.19 5.49 -15.95
N TYR A 3 -15.36 4.27 -15.44
CA TYR A 3 -16.46 3.89 -14.58
C TYR A 3 -15.95 3.47 -13.22
N PHE A 4 -16.57 4.01 -12.18
CA PHE A 4 -16.51 3.43 -10.84
C PHE A 4 -17.51 2.29 -10.78
N VAL A 5 -17.07 1.15 -10.27
CA VAL A 5 -17.91 -0.02 -10.05
C VAL A 5 -17.71 -0.48 -8.62
N ASN A 6 -18.79 -0.47 -7.85
CA ASN A 6 -18.86 -1.03 -6.51
C ASN A 6 -19.64 -2.35 -6.59
N PHE A 7 -19.07 -3.45 -6.11
CA PHE A 7 -19.64 -4.79 -6.31
C PHE A 7 -19.20 -5.78 -5.23
N THR A 8 -19.92 -6.90 -5.14
CA THR A 8 -19.53 -8.11 -4.40
C THR A 8 -19.12 -9.21 -5.37
N TYR A 9 -18.33 -10.17 -4.91
CA TYR A 9 -17.87 -11.31 -5.70
C TYR A 9 -17.93 -12.58 -4.87
N LYS A 10 -17.99 -13.73 -5.56
CA LYS A 10 -17.91 -15.04 -4.93
C LYS A 10 -16.47 -15.48 -4.82
N ASP A 11 -16.13 -16.05 -3.67
CA ASP A 11 -14.82 -16.63 -3.40
C ASP A 11 -15.00 -17.95 -2.63
N GLU A 12 -14.44 -19.04 -3.18
CA GLU A 12 -14.53 -20.39 -2.61
C GLU A 12 -13.94 -20.48 -1.20
N ILE A 13 -12.97 -19.64 -0.86
CA ILE A 13 -12.40 -19.56 0.50
C ILE A 13 -13.41 -18.94 1.47
N MET A 14 -14.28 -18.06 0.98
CA MET A 14 -15.25 -17.30 1.78
C MET A 14 -16.53 -18.08 2.06
N GLU A 15 -16.93 -19.00 1.19
CA GLU A 15 -18.08 -19.89 1.46
C GLU A 15 -17.85 -20.84 2.66
N ALA A 16 -16.59 -20.99 3.10
CA ALA A 16 -16.21 -21.87 4.20
C ALA A 16 -16.28 -21.22 5.60
N ASP A 17 -16.40 -19.88 5.72
CA ASP A 17 -16.45 -19.18 7.01
C ASP A 17 -17.60 -18.14 7.06
N PRO A 18 -18.74 -18.46 7.70
CA PRO A 18 -19.92 -17.60 7.73
C PRO A 18 -19.74 -16.31 8.56
N ASP A 19 -18.65 -16.18 9.33
CA ASP A 19 -18.34 -14.96 10.07
C ASP A 19 -17.60 -13.90 9.22
N VAL A 20 -17.26 -14.23 7.96
CA VAL A 20 -16.65 -13.30 7.01
C VAL A 20 -17.73 -12.51 6.27
N THR A 21 -18.00 -11.27 6.71
CA THR A 21 -18.87 -10.35 5.95
C THR A 21 -18.14 -9.83 4.71
N LEU A 22 -18.75 -9.98 3.54
CA LEU A 22 -18.27 -9.37 2.29
C LEU A 22 -18.21 -7.85 2.44
N LEU A 23 -16.99 -7.30 2.40
CA LEU A 23 -16.83 -5.88 2.17
C LEU A 23 -16.93 -5.63 0.65
N PRO A 24 -17.76 -4.68 0.23
CA PRO A 24 -17.83 -4.28 -1.18
C PRO A 24 -16.46 -3.94 -1.75
N CYS A 25 -16.20 -4.39 -2.97
CA CYS A 25 -15.03 -4.01 -3.75
C CYS A 25 -15.32 -2.78 -4.58
N GLU A 26 -14.32 -1.92 -4.72
CA GLU A 26 -14.41 -0.66 -5.45
C GLU A 26 -13.34 -0.60 -6.53
N TRP A 27 -13.74 -0.70 -7.80
CA TRP A 27 -12.80 -0.68 -8.93
C TRP A 27 -13.08 0.50 -9.87
N VAL A 28 -12.01 1.01 -10.50
CA VAL A 28 -12.08 2.01 -11.58
C VAL A 28 -11.69 1.36 -12.89
N VAL A 29 -12.62 1.32 -13.84
CA VAL A 29 -12.48 0.60 -15.10
C VAL A 29 -12.55 1.55 -16.28
N LYS A 30 -11.60 1.45 -17.22
CA LYS A 30 -11.65 2.18 -18.48
C LYS A 30 -12.47 1.39 -19.49
N ALA A 31 -13.61 1.93 -19.92
CA ALA A 31 -14.51 1.26 -20.88
C ALA A 31 -15.31 2.28 -21.69
N ASP A 32 -15.88 1.85 -22.81
CA ASP A 32 -16.75 2.67 -23.67
C ASP A 32 -18.23 2.57 -23.29
N SER A 33 -18.61 1.66 -22.39
CA SER A 33 -19.94 1.61 -21.77
C SER A 33 -19.91 0.99 -20.37
N LYS A 34 -21.04 1.07 -19.64
CA LYS A 34 -21.22 0.40 -18.34
C LYS A 34 -21.16 -1.12 -18.48
N GLU A 35 -21.76 -1.66 -19.53
CA GLU A 35 -21.78 -3.09 -19.83
C GLU A 35 -20.37 -3.60 -20.09
N GLU A 36 -19.59 -2.88 -20.89
CA GLU A 36 -18.20 -3.24 -21.12
C GLU A 36 -17.36 -3.17 -19.83
N ALA A 37 -17.60 -2.18 -18.95
CA ALA A 37 -16.91 -2.12 -17.66
C ALA A 37 -17.21 -3.36 -16.79
N ILE A 38 -18.45 -3.83 -16.76
CA ILE A 38 -18.85 -5.06 -16.04
C ILE A 38 -18.18 -6.29 -16.66
N GLU A 39 -18.17 -6.41 -17.98
CA GLU A 39 -17.52 -7.54 -18.68
C GLU A 39 -16.01 -7.56 -18.48
N GLN A 40 -15.37 -6.41 -18.24
CA GLN A 40 -13.95 -6.38 -17.85
C GLN A 40 -13.75 -6.96 -16.44
N ILE A 41 -14.60 -6.62 -15.47
CA ILE A 41 -14.50 -7.14 -14.10
C ILE A 41 -14.68 -8.66 -14.07
N LYS A 42 -15.67 -9.18 -14.80
CA LYS A 42 -15.97 -10.62 -14.87
C LYS A 42 -14.84 -11.48 -15.44
N LYS A 43 -13.80 -10.89 -16.04
CA LYS A 43 -12.62 -11.63 -16.51
C LYS A 43 -11.74 -12.12 -15.37
N ASP A 44 -11.71 -11.36 -14.28
CA ASP A 44 -10.79 -11.60 -13.17
C ASP A 44 -11.48 -12.25 -11.97
N ILE A 45 -12.79 -12.10 -11.84
CA ILE A 45 -13.57 -12.56 -10.68
C ILE A 45 -14.97 -13.06 -11.06
N GLU A 46 -15.52 -13.99 -10.27
CA GLU A 46 -16.94 -14.36 -10.37
C GLU A 46 -17.79 -13.34 -9.61
N LEU A 47 -18.45 -12.46 -10.37
CA LEU A 47 -19.27 -11.40 -9.80
C LEU A 47 -20.55 -11.94 -9.14
N ASP A 48 -20.90 -11.40 -7.97
CA ASP A 48 -22.14 -11.71 -7.25
C ASP A 48 -23.18 -10.61 -7.50
N GLU A 49 -22.96 -9.40 -6.97
CA GLU A 49 -23.87 -8.26 -7.14
C GLU A 49 -23.12 -6.98 -7.53
N ILE A 50 -23.67 -6.19 -8.47
CA ILE A 50 -23.23 -4.80 -8.70
C ILE A 50 -24.05 -3.88 -7.80
N LEU A 51 -23.38 -3.24 -6.84
CA LEU A 51 -23.99 -2.31 -5.89
C LEU A 51 -24.08 -0.90 -6.47
N GLU A 52 -23.08 -0.46 -7.23
CA GLU A 52 -23.08 0.83 -7.92
C GLU A 52 -22.26 0.78 -9.20
N ILE A 53 -22.75 1.42 -10.27
CA ILE A 53 -21.94 1.69 -11.47
C ILE A 53 -22.26 3.06 -12.07
N ARG A 54 -21.23 3.89 -12.19
CA ARG A 54 -21.35 5.23 -12.77
C ARG A 54 -20.07 5.71 -13.42
N GLU A 55 -20.21 6.59 -14.39
CA GLU A 55 -19.07 7.31 -14.96
C GLU A 55 -18.49 8.26 -13.91
N ILE A 56 -17.16 8.39 -13.90
CA ILE A 56 -16.44 9.26 -12.97
C ILE A 56 -15.55 10.26 -13.70
N SER A 57 -15.38 11.44 -13.11
CA SER A 57 -14.57 12.50 -13.69
C SER A 57 -13.06 12.24 -13.55
N VAL A 58 -12.25 13.12 -14.13
CA VAL A 58 -10.79 13.09 -13.92
C VAL A 58 -10.46 13.44 -12.46
N GLU A 59 -11.13 14.44 -11.89
CA GLU A 59 -10.92 14.93 -10.53
C GLU A 59 -11.22 13.83 -9.50
N GLU A 60 -12.33 13.11 -9.69
CA GLU A 60 -12.70 12.02 -8.79
C GLU A 60 -11.69 10.86 -8.84
N ARG A 61 -11.14 10.55 -10.03
CA ARG A 61 -10.05 9.58 -10.16
C ARG A 61 -8.78 10.01 -9.43
N ILE A 62 -8.41 11.29 -9.53
CA ILE A 62 -7.25 11.83 -8.81
C ILE A 62 -7.43 11.67 -7.30
N ILE A 63 -8.61 11.99 -6.76
CA ILE A 63 -8.91 11.85 -5.32
C ILE A 63 -8.78 10.39 -4.87
N ARG A 64 -9.28 9.44 -5.66
CA ARG A 64 -9.15 8.01 -5.34
C ARG A 64 -7.71 7.53 -5.33
N GLU A 65 -6.93 7.84 -6.37
CA GLU A 65 -5.51 7.48 -6.46
C GLU A 65 -4.69 8.12 -5.32
N GLN A 66 -5.04 9.33 -4.90
CA GLN A 66 -4.44 9.96 -3.72
C GLN A 66 -4.80 9.20 -2.43
N GLY A 67 -6.04 8.74 -2.30
CA GLY A 67 -6.48 7.89 -1.20
C GLY A 67 -5.70 6.58 -1.12
N ASP A 68 -5.57 5.88 -2.25
CA ASP A 68 -4.83 4.62 -2.36
C ASP A 68 -3.34 4.80 -2.03
N LEU A 69 -2.74 5.90 -2.48
CA LEU A 69 -1.37 6.26 -2.13
C LEU A 69 -1.20 6.45 -0.62
N LEU A 70 -2.13 7.15 0.03
CA LEU A 70 -2.10 7.36 1.48
C LEU A 70 -2.31 6.06 2.26
N GLU A 71 -3.21 5.20 1.81
CA GLU A 71 -3.42 3.87 2.40
C GLU A 71 -2.18 2.99 2.23
N MET A 72 -1.49 3.04 1.09
CA MET A 72 -0.21 2.35 0.89
C MET A 72 0.86 2.86 1.87
N VAL A 73 0.97 4.18 2.05
CA VAL A 73 1.90 4.78 3.04
C VAL A 73 1.59 4.28 4.45
N LYS A 74 0.31 4.24 4.83
CA LYS A 74 -0.15 3.71 6.12
C LYS A 74 0.23 2.23 6.28
N ARG A 75 -0.10 1.39 5.30
CA ARG A 75 0.20 -0.05 5.33
C ARG A 75 1.69 -0.32 5.46
N GLU A 76 2.51 0.40 4.71
CA GLU A 76 3.97 0.23 4.76
C GLU A 76 4.54 0.59 6.14
N TYR A 77 4.08 1.70 6.72
CA TYR A 77 4.46 2.11 8.07
C TYR A 77 4.04 1.06 9.11
N LEU A 78 2.78 0.64 9.09
CA LEU A 78 2.26 -0.34 10.04
C LEU A 78 2.90 -1.71 9.89
N TYR A 79 3.16 -2.17 8.67
CA TYR A 79 3.86 -3.43 8.44
C TYR A 79 5.25 -3.41 9.08
N ARG A 80 5.97 -2.28 8.97
CA ARG A 80 7.30 -2.15 9.57
C ARG A 80 7.27 -2.00 11.09
N ARG A 81 6.30 -1.26 11.64
CA ARG A 81 6.21 -0.98 13.08
C ARG A 81 5.47 -2.05 13.87
N CYS A 82 4.56 -2.78 13.23
CA CYS A 82 3.61 -3.70 13.85
C CYS A 82 3.56 -5.09 13.17
N GLY A 83 4.40 -5.38 12.18
CA GLY A 83 4.32 -6.62 11.39
C GLY A 83 4.55 -7.92 12.17
N ASN A 84 5.13 -7.85 13.37
CA ASN A 84 5.31 -8.99 14.27
C ASN A 84 4.16 -9.16 15.28
N MET A 85 3.12 -8.33 15.22
CA MET A 85 1.98 -8.37 16.14
C MET A 85 0.85 -9.27 15.61
N PRO A 86 -0.03 -9.81 16.49
CA PRO A 86 -1.25 -10.47 16.05
C PRO A 86 -2.15 -9.54 15.21
N ILE A 87 -2.83 -10.09 14.20
CA ILE A 87 -3.72 -9.33 13.29
C ILE A 87 -4.77 -8.51 14.05
N ARG A 88 -5.29 -9.03 15.17
CA ARG A 88 -6.24 -8.31 16.02
C ARG A 88 -5.65 -7.00 16.60
N GLU A 89 -4.40 -7.03 17.02
CA GLU A 89 -3.71 -5.86 17.57
C GLU A 89 -3.32 -4.89 16.44
N TYR A 90 -2.83 -5.41 15.32
CA TYR A 90 -2.59 -4.63 14.11
C TYR A 90 -3.83 -3.85 13.67
N ASN A 91 -5.00 -4.50 13.62
CA ASN A 91 -6.26 -3.87 13.23
C ASN A 91 -6.68 -2.75 14.18
N LYS A 92 -6.39 -2.88 15.48
CA LYS A 92 -6.63 -1.82 16.46
C LYS A 92 -5.79 -0.58 16.15
N ILE A 93 -4.48 -0.76 15.95
CA ILE A 93 -3.55 0.34 15.65
C ILE A 93 -3.88 0.99 14.29
N SER A 94 -4.23 0.17 13.29
CA SER A 94 -4.63 0.66 11.97
C SER A 94 -5.82 1.61 12.04
N ARG A 95 -6.85 1.28 12.84
CA ARG A 95 -8.02 2.14 13.07
C ARG A 95 -7.68 3.40 13.88
N GLU A 96 -6.80 3.28 14.88
CA GLU A 96 -6.35 4.44 15.66
C GLU A 96 -5.62 5.47 14.79
N MET A 97 -4.84 5.01 13.80
CA MET A 97 -4.09 5.87 12.88
C MET A 97 -4.98 6.75 12.00
N GLU A 98 -6.20 6.31 11.65
CA GLU A 98 -7.14 7.09 10.84
C GLU A 98 -7.51 8.43 11.49
N ASN A 99 -7.48 8.49 12.82
CA ASN A 99 -7.83 9.67 13.60
C ASN A 99 -6.65 10.25 14.40
N ASN A 100 -5.41 9.85 14.07
CA ASN A 100 -4.21 10.30 14.77
C ASN A 100 -3.26 11.02 13.79
N PRO A 101 -3.32 12.37 13.73
CA PRO A 101 -2.49 13.17 12.82
C PRO A 101 -0.98 12.98 13.03
N GLU A 102 -0.53 12.72 14.25
CA GLU A 102 0.89 12.48 14.55
C GLU A 102 1.37 11.18 13.91
N LEU A 103 0.58 10.10 14.04
CA LEU A 103 0.91 8.82 13.39
C LEU A 103 0.88 8.94 11.86
N GLN A 104 -0.06 9.70 11.31
CA GLN A 104 -0.12 9.99 9.87
C GLN A 104 1.13 10.75 9.40
N TYR A 105 1.55 11.78 10.14
CA TYR A 105 2.77 12.52 9.86
C TYR A 105 4.01 11.62 9.90
N LEU A 106 4.14 10.77 10.92
CA LEU A 106 5.26 9.84 11.04
C LEU A 106 5.33 8.86 9.86
N ALA A 107 4.20 8.30 9.43
CA ALA A 107 4.14 7.42 8.26
C ALA A 107 4.58 8.14 6.97
N LEU A 108 4.07 9.36 6.72
CA LEU A 108 4.48 10.18 5.58
C LEU A 108 5.97 10.54 5.63
N LYS A 109 6.47 10.88 6.81
CA LYS A 109 7.89 11.23 7.02
C LYS A 109 8.79 10.05 6.71
N GLU A 110 8.46 8.85 7.20
CA GLU A 110 9.22 7.63 6.95
C GLU A 110 9.18 7.22 5.48
N PHE A 111 8.00 7.25 4.86
CA PHE A 111 7.86 6.98 3.43
C PHE A 111 8.74 7.92 2.60
N ASN A 112 8.70 9.22 2.88
CA ASN A 112 9.55 10.20 2.21
C ASN A 112 11.06 9.98 2.47
N ALA A 113 11.44 9.56 3.69
CA ALA A 113 12.82 9.19 3.99
C ALA A 113 13.26 8.00 3.13
N LYS A 114 12.43 6.95 3.03
CA LYS A 114 12.68 5.78 2.20
C LYS A 114 12.88 6.14 0.73
N GLN A 115 12.01 6.97 0.16
CA GLN A 115 12.13 7.39 -1.25
C GLN A 115 13.43 8.18 -1.50
N ARG A 116 13.77 9.12 -0.60
CA ARG A 116 15.01 9.90 -0.69
C ARG A 116 16.25 9.03 -0.58
N LEU A 117 16.27 8.10 0.38
CA LEU A 117 17.38 7.16 0.55
C LEU A 117 17.49 6.25 -0.66
N THR A 118 16.38 5.67 -1.13
CA THR A 118 16.37 4.79 -2.32
C THR A 118 16.96 5.49 -3.55
N LYS A 119 16.54 6.74 -3.80
CA LYS A 119 17.09 7.55 -4.91
C LYS A 119 18.57 7.89 -4.72
N ARG A 120 19.01 8.18 -3.49
CA ARG A 120 20.42 8.49 -3.17
C ARG A 120 21.32 7.26 -3.33
N LEU A 121 20.82 6.11 -2.91
CA LEU A 121 21.59 4.89 -2.74
C LEU A 121 21.64 4.03 -4.00
N SER A 122 20.57 4.02 -4.81
CA SER A 122 20.55 3.35 -6.13
C SER A 122 21.69 3.76 -7.09
N ARG A 123 22.35 4.90 -6.83
CA ARG A 123 23.47 5.40 -7.64
C ARG A 123 24.85 4.93 -7.16
N GLN A 124 24.97 4.30 -5.99
CA GLN A 124 26.26 3.88 -5.44
C GLN A 124 26.58 2.44 -5.85
N LYS A 125 27.87 2.14 -6.06
CA LYS A 125 28.34 0.84 -6.55
C LYS A 125 27.89 -0.33 -5.66
N GLY A 126 28.00 -0.18 -4.34
CA GLY A 126 27.66 -1.23 -3.37
C GLY A 126 26.18 -1.66 -3.35
N PHE A 127 25.28 -0.94 -4.02
CA PHE A 127 23.86 -1.35 -4.13
C PHE A 127 23.55 -2.14 -5.40
N LYS A 128 24.47 -2.19 -6.37
CA LYS A 128 24.22 -2.91 -7.63
C LYS A 128 24.19 -4.42 -7.45
N ASP A 129 24.95 -4.91 -6.47
CA ASP A 129 25.16 -6.34 -6.24
C ASP A 129 24.33 -6.87 -5.07
N MET A 130 23.56 -6.00 -4.39
CA MET A 130 22.64 -6.39 -3.32
C MET A 130 21.33 -6.94 -3.89
N THR A 131 20.76 -7.91 -3.20
CA THR A 131 19.38 -8.31 -3.40
C THR A 131 18.42 -7.21 -2.93
N MET A 132 17.19 -7.22 -3.45
CA MET A 132 16.14 -6.28 -3.00
C MET A 132 15.81 -6.45 -1.50
N ALA A 133 15.97 -7.65 -0.94
CA ALA A 133 15.76 -7.90 0.49
C ALA A 133 16.83 -7.18 1.33
N GLU A 134 18.11 -7.36 1.01
CA GLU A 134 19.23 -6.68 1.67
C GLU A 134 19.13 -5.16 1.51
N PHE A 135 18.77 -4.69 0.32
CA PHE A 135 18.52 -3.28 0.05
C PHE A 135 17.46 -2.70 1.00
N ASN A 136 16.30 -3.36 1.10
CA ASN A 136 15.22 -2.93 1.96
C ASN A 136 15.62 -2.95 3.44
N GLU A 137 16.34 -3.98 3.89
CA GLU A 137 16.84 -4.06 5.26
C GLU A 137 17.79 -2.88 5.58
N LYS A 138 18.74 -2.58 4.69
CA LYS A 138 19.68 -1.47 4.87
C LYS A 138 18.99 -0.11 4.88
N ILE A 139 18.00 0.09 4.01
CA ILE A 139 17.20 1.32 4.01
C ILE A 139 16.44 1.46 5.34
N ASN A 140 15.84 0.38 5.85
CA ASN A 140 15.14 0.42 7.14
C ASN A 140 16.10 0.75 8.29
N GLN A 141 17.29 0.14 8.32
CA GLN A 141 18.34 0.47 9.31
C GLN A 141 18.72 1.95 9.26
N LEU A 142 18.86 2.53 8.06
CA LEU A 142 19.18 3.95 7.89
C LEU A 142 18.05 4.88 8.33
N ILE A 143 16.78 4.48 8.18
CA ILE A 143 15.63 5.25 8.66
C ILE A 143 15.55 5.20 10.19
N ASP A 144 15.90 4.07 10.81
CA ASP A 144 15.87 3.87 12.27
C ASP A 144 17.12 4.37 13.00
N ALA A 145 18.15 4.83 12.27
CA ALA A 145 19.37 5.35 12.86
C ALA A 145 19.06 6.51 13.83
N LYS A 146 19.56 6.40 15.06
CA LYS A 146 19.27 7.35 16.16
C LYS A 146 20.03 8.66 16.01
N ASP A 147 21.19 8.60 15.38
CA ASP A 147 22.09 9.72 15.18
C ASP A 147 22.89 9.59 13.88
N GLU A 148 23.64 10.64 13.57
CA GLU A 148 24.47 10.73 12.37
C GLU A 148 25.63 9.72 12.38
N GLU A 149 26.15 9.35 13.55
CA GLU A 149 27.25 8.38 13.65
C GLU A 149 26.79 6.97 13.29
N GLU A 150 25.65 6.54 13.81
CA GLU A 150 24.98 5.29 13.46
C GLU A 150 24.63 5.26 11.98
N PHE A 151 24.03 6.35 11.46
CA PHE A 151 23.69 6.47 10.04
C PHE A 151 24.94 6.27 9.15
N ASN A 152 26.02 7.00 9.45
CA ASN A 152 27.25 6.93 8.67
C ASN A 152 27.95 5.56 8.77
N ARG A 153 27.82 4.88 9.91
CA ARG A 153 28.34 3.52 10.10
C ARG A 153 27.62 2.51 9.23
N ILE A 154 26.27 2.57 9.20
CA ILE A 154 25.45 1.72 8.34
C ILE A 154 25.78 2.00 6.87
N LEU A 155 25.87 3.28 6.48
CA LEU A 155 26.19 3.66 5.11
C LEU A 155 27.56 3.14 4.65
N LYS A 156 28.59 3.23 5.51
CA LYS A 156 29.93 2.69 5.22
C LYS A 156 29.94 1.17 5.07
N SER A 157 29.06 0.44 5.77
CA SER A 157 28.95 -1.02 5.63
C SER A 157 28.52 -1.44 4.22
N ILE A 158 27.74 -0.60 3.54
CA ILE A 158 27.22 -0.84 2.20
C ILE A 158 28.28 -0.56 1.12
N GLN A 159 29.19 0.39 1.37
CA GLN A 159 30.22 0.79 0.41
C GLN A 159 31.46 -0.12 0.41
N LYS A 160 31.56 -1.04 1.37
CA LYS A 160 32.69 -1.98 1.52
C LYS A 160 32.44 -3.36 0.91
N GLY A 161 31.22 -3.62 0.40
CA GLY A 161 30.91 -4.73 -0.50
C GLY A 161 31.04 -4.28 -1.94
#